data_AF-A0A2W5SXU3-F1
#
_entry.id   AF-A0A2W5SXU3-F1
#
_cell.length_a   1.000
_cell.length_b   1.000
_cell.length_c   1.000
_cell.angle_alpha   90.00
_cell.angle_beta   90.00
_cell.angle_gamma   90.00
#
_symmetry.space_group_name_H-M   'P 1'
#
loop_
_entity.id
_entity.type
_entity.pdbx_description
1 polymer ?
#
loop_
_entity_poly.entity_id
_entity_poly.type
_entity_poly.pdbx_seq_one_letter_code
_entity_poly.pdbx_strand_id
1 'polypeptide(L)'
;MSAYVDDATLALRLATGTSEILKGVRSVGLLEGPGLGAAGDDLAQTWIERVLSRHRPDDGFLSEEAADNLERLKKNRVWIVDPLDGTKEFAGGRQDWAIHVALVENGIPTHAAVGLPDAGQVFHTGSAKAVMGPRANKIVVSHNRQPEVAQVIADKLDSEVVRMGSAGAKAMHVLLGDYDAYVHAGGQYEWDSAAPIGVCTDAGLHCSRLDGSPLRYNNEDVYLPDVVICRPELKDTILEAAAEFKKEHGHY
;
A
#
# COMPACT_ATOMS: atom_id res chain seq x y z
N MET A 1 -32.24 -2.17 9.31
CA MET A 1 -31.15 -3.16 9.24
C MET A 1 -30.46 -2.97 7.90
N SER A 2 -29.20 -2.53 7.85
CA SER A 2 -28.45 -2.63 6.59
C SER A 2 -28.19 -4.11 6.30
N ALA A 3 -28.29 -4.52 5.05
CA ALA A 3 -27.87 -5.85 4.63
C ALA A 3 -26.42 -6.10 5.11
N TYR A 4 -26.16 -7.31 5.60
CA TYR A 4 -24.80 -7.72 5.94
C TYR A 4 -23.93 -7.66 4.67
N VAL A 5 -22.73 -7.12 4.80
CA VAL A 5 -21.72 -7.04 3.75
C VAL A 5 -20.51 -7.78 4.29
N ASP A 6 -20.00 -8.77 3.56
CA ASP A 6 -18.78 -9.50 3.93
C ASP A 6 -17.54 -8.60 3.87
N ASP A 7 -16.44 -9.03 4.49
CA ASP A 7 -15.22 -8.22 4.64
C ASP A 7 -14.57 -7.88 3.30
N ALA A 8 -14.52 -8.83 2.35
CA ALA A 8 -13.96 -8.61 1.01
C ALA A 8 -14.73 -7.52 0.27
N THR A 9 -16.07 -7.65 0.24
CA THR A 9 -16.97 -6.70 -0.39
C THR A 9 -16.91 -5.34 0.30
N LEU A 10 -16.76 -5.31 1.63
CA LEU A 10 -16.64 -4.06 2.39
C LEU A 10 -15.33 -3.33 2.05
N ALA A 11 -14.19 -4.03 2.02
CA ALA A 11 -12.90 -3.45 1.63
C ALA A 11 -12.95 -2.87 0.21
N LEU A 12 -13.47 -3.63 -0.76
CA LEU A 12 -13.66 -3.18 -2.13
C LEU A 12 -14.54 -1.91 -2.21
N ARG A 13 -15.69 -1.90 -1.53
CA ARG A 13 -16.63 -0.78 -1.55
C ARG A 13 -16.08 0.46 -0.85
N LEU A 14 -15.31 0.29 0.22
CA LEU A 14 -14.60 1.38 0.89
C LEU A 14 -13.61 2.01 -0.09
N ALA A 15 -12.69 1.22 -0.67
CA ALA A 15 -11.71 1.74 -1.62
C ALA A 15 -12.37 2.42 -2.83
N THR A 16 -13.43 1.81 -3.39
CA THR A 16 -14.19 2.38 -4.53
C THR A 16 -14.89 3.69 -4.14
N GLY A 17 -15.59 3.70 -3.02
CA GLY A 17 -16.31 4.88 -2.54
C GLY A 17 -15.35 6.05 -2.24
N THR A 18 -14.23 5.77 -1.57
CA THR A 18 -13.20 6.77 -1.29
C THR A 18 -12.56 7.29 -2.58
N SER A 19 -12.32 6.42 -3.57
CA SER A 19 -11.80 6.82 -4.89
C SER A 19 -12.72 7.85 -5.57
N GLU A 20 -14.03 7.62 -5.56
CA GLU A 20 -14.99 8.53 -6.17
C GLU A 20 -15.14 9.85 -5.38
N ILE A 21 -15.06 9.81 -4.05
CA ILE A 21 -15.03 11.03 -3.21
C ILE A 21 -13.83 11.89 -3.57
N LEU A 22 -12.62 11.30 -3.55
CA LEU A 22 -11.38 12.03 -3.81
C LEU A 22 -11.31 12.58 -5.24
N LYS A 23 -11.75 11.78 -6.24
CA LYS A 23 -11.91 12.27 -7.62
C LYS A 23 -12.88 13.44 -7.70
N GLY A 24 -14.02 13.36 -7.00
CA GLY A 24 -14.98 14.44 -6.93
C GLY A 24 -14.37 15.72 -6.38
N VAL A 25 -13.69 15.64 -5.24
CA VAL A 25 -13.05 16.79 -4.56
C VAL A 25 -11.98 17.41 -5.46
N ARG A 26 -11.14 16.59 -6.10
CA ARG A 26 -10.06 17.06 -6.97
C ARG A 26 -10.56 17.63 -8.30
N SER A 27 -11.51 16.98 -8.97
CA SER A 27 -11.98 17.35 -10.32
C SER A 27 -12.79 18.65 -10.36
N VAL A 28 -13.39 19.04 -9.22
CA VAL A 28 -14.12 20.30 -9.09
C VAL A 28 -13.19 21.51 -9.25
N GLY A 29 -11.90 21.37 -8.94
CA GLY A 29 -10.88 22.40 -9.22
C GLY A 29 -11.04 23.69 -8.43
N LEU A 30 -11.71 23.65 -7.27
CA LEU A 30 -11.91 24.82 -6.40
C LEU A 30 -10.89 24.89 -5.24
N LEU A 31 -10.16 23.81 -5.00
CA LEU A 31 -9.04 23.75 -4.06
C LEU A 31 -7.78 23.31 -4.82
N GLU A 32 -6.62 23.78 -4.36
CA GLU A 32 -5.32 23.47 -4.95
C GLU A 32 -4.27 23.24 -3.86
N GLY A 33 -3.19 22.55 -4.21
CA GLY A 33 -2.01 22.38 -3.35
C GLY A 33 -2.35 21.80 -1.98
N PRO A 34 -1.70 22.26 -0.89
CA PRO A 34 -1.90 21.69 0.45
C PRO A 34 -3.35 21.73 0.94
N GLY A 35 -4.13 22.73 0.54
CA GLY A 35 -5.55 22.81 0.92
C GLY A 35 -6.42 21.75 0.27
N LEU A 36 -6.10 21.36 -0.98
CA LEU A 36 -6.74 20.24 -1.65
C LEU A 36 -6.37 18.90 -0.97
N GLY A 37 -5.09 18.71 -0.64
CA GLY A 37 -4.62 17.52 0.07
C GLY A 37 -5.37 17.31 1.38
N ALA A 38 -5.32 18.30 2.28
CA ALA A 38 -5.99 18.23 3.58
C ALA A 38 -7.50 17.99 3.48
N ALA A 39 -8.19 18.64 2.52
CA ALA A 39 -9.61 18.40 2.30
C ALA A 39 -9.89 16.97 1.80
N GLY A 40 -8.99 16.41 0.99
CA GLY A 40 -9.04 15.02 0.55
C GLY A 40 -8.91 14.05 1.72
N ASP A 41 -7.85 14.21 2.50
CA ASP A 41 -7.55 13.40 3.69
C ASP A 41 -8.74 13.40 4.68
N ASP A 42 -9.21 14.59 5.07
CA ASP A 42 -10.34 14.76 6.02
C ASP A 42 -11.62 14.06 5.54
N LEU A 43 -11.98 14.23 4.27
CA LEU A 43 -13.22 13.67 3.70
C LEU A 43 -13.12 12.16 3.56
N ALA A 44 -11.98 11.65 3.09
CA ALA A 44 -11.72 10.23 2.94
C ALA A 44 -11.71 9.51 4.31
N GLN A 45 -10.99 10.08 5.28
CA GLN A 45 -10.94 9.60 6.67
C GLN A 45 -12.34 9.53 7.28
N THR A 46 -13.08 10.64 7.24
CA THR A 46 -14.43 10.73 7.81
C THR A 46 -15.39 9.72 7.17
N TRP A 47 -15.29 9.52 5.86
CA TRP A 47 -16.11 8.55 5.14
C TRP A 47 -15.82 7.11 5.61
N ILE A 48 -14.54 6.72 5.60
CA ILE A 48 -14.11 5.36 5.98
C ILE A 48 -14.51 5.05 7.42
N GLU A 49 -14.23 5.97 8.36
CA GLU A 49 -14.54 5.80 9.78
C GLU A 49 -16.04 5.62 10.02
N ARG A 50 -16.89 6.42 9.37
CA ARG A 50 -18.35 6.32 9.51
C ARG A 50 -18.89 4.99 8.98
N VAL A 51 -18.35 4.51 7.86
CA VAL A 51 -18.76 3.23 7.28
C VAL A 51 -18.31 2.07 8.18
N LEU A 52 -17.06 2.07 8.64
CA LEU A 52 -16.54 1.02 9.51
C LEU A 52 -17.23 1.01 10.88
N SER A 53 -17.45 2.16 11.50
CA SER A 53 -18.19 2.26 12.77
C SER A 53 -19.61 1.68 12.69
N ARG A 54 -20.23 1.75 11.51
CA ARG A 54 -21.55 1.17 11.27
C ARG A 54 -21.50 -0.33 11.03
N HIS A 55 -20.56 -0.80 10.20
CA HIS A 55 -20.53 -2.17 9.69
C HIS A 55 -19.68 -3.12 10.53
N ARG A 56 -18.70 -2.60 11.27
CA ARG A 56 -17.70 -3.31 12.07
C ARG A 56 -17.41 -2.57 13.39
N PRO A 57 -18.44 -2.26 14.22
CA PRO A 57 -18.25 -1.49 15.45
C PRO A 57 -17.32 -2.17 16.48
N ASP A 58 -17.11 -3.49 16.36
CA ASP A 58 -16.31 -4.27 17.30
C ASP A 58 -14.86 -4.49 16.84
N ASP A 59 -14.54 -4.23 15.57
CA ASP A 59 -13.19 -4.34 15.03
C ASP A 59 -12.32 -3.15 15.49
N GLY A 60 -11.00 -3.34 15.56
CA GLY A 60 -10.06 -2.24 15.76
C GLY A 60 -9.91 -1.40 14.49
N PHE A 61 -9.34 -0.20 14.65
CA PHE A 61 -9.10 0.73 13.55
C PHE A 61 -7.75 1.42 13.72
N LEU A 62 -7.00 1.53 12.64
CA LEU A 62 -5.75 2.27 12.51
C LEU A 62 -5.79 3.03 11.18
N SER A 63 -5.52 4.32 11.22
CA SER A 63 -5.47 5.17 10.04
C SER A 63 -4.31 6.14 10.16
N GLU A 64 -3.72 6.52 9.03
CA GLU A 64 -2.77 7.65 8.96
C GLU A 64 -3.38 8.93 9.55
N GLU A 65 -4.66 9.19 9.24
CA GLU A 65 -5.35 10.44 9.52
C GLU A 65 -6.07 10.47 10.89
N ALA A 66 -5.80 9.48 11.75
CA ALA A 66 -6.45 9.38 13.05
C ALA A 66 -5.44 9.11 14.17
N ALA A 67 -5.69 9.70 15.34
CA ALA A 67 -4.89 9.41 16.52
C ALA A 67 -5.05 7.94 16.94
N ASP A 68 -3.93 7.24 17.11
CA ASP A 68 -3.92 5.87 17.59
C ASP A 68 -3.93 5.85 19.13
N ASN A 69 -5.05 5.41 19.70
CA ASN A 69 -5.23 5.25 21.15
C ASN A 69 -4.84 3.85 21.66
N LEU A 70 -4.26 3.00 20.79
CA LEU A 70 -3.80 1.64 21.06
C LEU A 70 -4.90 0.63 21.46
N GLU A 71 -6.19 1.00 21.45
CA GLU A 71 -7.27 0.04 21.74
C GLU A 71 -7.34 -1.10 20.72
N ARG A 72 -6.86 -0.87 19.49
CA ARG A 72 -6.70 -1.89 18.45
C ARG A 72 -5.81 -3.07 18.87
N LEU A 73 -4.87 -2.88 19.79
CA LEU A 73 -3.98 -3.95 20.28
C LEU A 73 -4.72 -5.01 21.08
N LYS A 74 -5.94 -4.70 21.55
CA LYS A 74 -6.83 -5.66 22.26
C LYS A 74 -7.74 -6.42 21.30
N LYS A 75 -7.64 -6.17 19.99
CA LYS A 75 -8.54 -6.70 18.96
C LYS A 75 -7.78 -7.67 18.05
N ASN A 76 -8.42 -8.78 17.71
CA ASN A 76 -7.86 -9.74 16.74
C ASN A 76 -8.07 -9.31 15.30
N ARG A 77 -9.03 -8.41 15.06
CA ARG A 77 -9.44 -7.89 13.75
C ARG A 77 -9.27 -6.37 13.78
N VAL A 78 -8.45 -5.85 12.87
CA VAL A 78 -8.14 -4.42 12.81
C VAL A 78 -8.17 -3.95 11.35
N TRP A 79 -8.94 -2.90 11.09
CA TRP A 79 -8.91 -2.21 9.82
C TRP A 79 -7.75 -1.23 9.82
N ILE A 80 -6.79 -1.44 8.94
CA ILE A 80 -5.65 -0.55 8.72
C ILE A 80 -5.88 0.14 7.38
N VAL A 81 -5.95 1.47 7.39
CA VAL A 81 -6.30 2.24 6.20
C VAL A 81 -5.33 3.40 5.98
N ASP A 82 -5.12 3.71 4.71
CA ASP A 82 -4.55 4.96 4.25
C ASP A 82 -5.62 5.62 3.37
N PRO A 83 -6.31 6.65 3.87
CA PRO A 83 -7.38 7.29 3.13
C PRO A 83 -6.91 7.90 1.80
N LEU A 84 -5.65 8.35 1.72
CA LEU A 84 -5.05 9.01 0.57
C LEU A 84 -3.51 8.86 0.58
N ASP A 85 -3.02 7.73 0.06
CA ASP A 85 -1.59 7.51 -0.10
C ASP A 85 -1.07 8.33 -1.29
N GLY A 86 -0.09 9.19 -1.05
CA GLY A 86 0.43 10.14 -2.03
C GLY A 86 -0.35 11.45 -2.09
N THR A 87 -0.66 12.05 -0.93
CA THR A 87 -1.31 13.37 -0.82
C THR A 87 -0.64 14.44 -1.68
N LYS A 88 0.70 14.42 -1.79
CA LYS A 88 1.46 15.36 -2.63
C LYS A 88 1.20 15.12 -4.12
N GLU A 89 1.15 13.87 -4.56
CA GLU A 89 0.82 13.49 -5.92
C GLU A 89 -0.62 13.89 -6.27
N PHE A 90 -1.56 13.61 -5.38
CA PHE A 90 -2.96 14.02 -5.50
C PHE A 90 -3.12 15.54 -5.62
N ALA A 91 -2.55 16.29 -4.66
CA ALA A 91 -2.60 17.75 -4.64
C ALA A 91 -1.80 18.40 -5.79
N GLY A 92 -0.77 17.71 -6.28
CA GLY A 92 0.11 18.15 -7.37
C GLY A 92 -0.40 17.81 -8.76
N GLY A 93 -1.60 17.22 -8.88
CA GLY A 93 -2.18 16.88 -10.18
C GLY A 93 -1.58 15.65 -10.86
N ARG A 94 -0.80 14.83 -10.14
CA ARG A 94 -0.23 13.58 -10.65
C ARG A 94 -1.23 12.42 -10.53
N GLN A 95 -0.91 11.29 -11.16
CA GLN A 95 -1.79 10.12 -11.24
C GLN A 95 -1.35 8.96 -10.33
N ASP A 96 -0.20 9.08 -9.69
CA ASP A 96 0.41 8.08 -8.82
C ASP A 96 0.06 8.32 -7.34
N TRP A 97 -1.22 8.17 -7.01
CA TRP A 97 -1.79 8.23 -5.67
C TRP A 97 -2.84 7.10 -5.51
N ALA A 98 -3.10 6.67 -4.28
CA ALA A 98 -3.89 5.48 -4.02
C ALA A 98 -4.77 5.61 -2.77
N ILE A 99 -5.65 4.61 -2.59
CA ILE A 99 -6.42 4.40 -1.35
C ILE A 99 -6.07 3.01 -0.85
N HIS A 100 -5.74 2.88 0.44
CA HIS A 100 -5.48 1.59 1.07
C HIS A 100 -6.58 1.23 2.06
N VAL A 101 -7.15 0.03 1.91
CA VAL A 101 -8.07 -0.53 2.89
C VAL A 101 -7.70 -1.97 3.13
N ALA A 102 -7.25 -2.30 4.35
CA ALA A 102 -6.95 -3.66 4.74
C ALA A 102 -7.65 -4.03 6.04
N LEU A 103 -8.29 -5.20 6.07
CA LEU A 103 -8.58 -5.91 7.31
C LEU A 103 -7.40 -6.83 7.62
N VAL A 104 -6.83 -6.62 8.80
CA VAL A 104 -5.75 -7.42 9.37
C VAL A 104 -6.30 -8.30 10.47
N GLU A 105 -6.05 -9.60 10.37
CA GLU A 105 -6.42 -10.60 11.37
C GLU A 105 -5.17 -11.29 11.91
N ASN A 106 -4.96 -11.24 13.22
CA ASN A 106 -3.78 -11.78 13.89
C ASN A 106 -2.45 -11.31 13.25
N GLY A 107 -2.41 -10.03 12.84
CA GLY A 107 -1.25 -9.40 12.23
C GLY A 107 -0.99 -9.75 10.76
N ILE A 108 -1.96 -10.40 10.08
CA ILE A 108 -1.89 -10.76 8.67
C ILE A 108 -3.04 -10.07 7.91
N PRO A 109 -2.80 -9.35 6.79
CA PRO A 109 -3.88 -8.84 5.94
C PRO A 109 -4.67 -9.99 5.32
N THR A 110 -5.95 -10.11 5.62
CA THR A 110 -6.82 -11.19 5.10
C THR A 110 -7.76 -10.70 4.00
N HIS A 111 -8.19 -9.45 4.08
CA HIS A 111 -9.02 -8.80 3.07
C HIS A 111 -8.46 -7.43 2.80
N ALA A 112 -8.11 -7.13 1.55
CA ALA A 112 -7.50 -5.86 1.19
C ALA A 112 -8.03 -5.34 -0.13
N ALA A 113 -8.04 -4.02 -0.26
CA ALA A 113 -8.32 -3.32 -1.50
C ALA A 113 -7.37 -2.11 -1.66
N VAL A 114 -6.89 -1.92 -2.88
CA VAL A 114 -6.11 -0.75 -3.29
C VAL A 114 -6.80 -0.07 -4.46
N GLY A 115 -7.20 1.18 -4.28
CA GLY A 115 -7.79 2.00 -5.34
C GLY A 115 -6.72 2.83 -6.06
N LEU A 116 -6.73 2.83 -7.40
CA LEU A 116 -6.00 3.75 -8.26
C LEU A 116 -7.01 4.63 -9.01
N PRO A 117 -7.42 5.78 -8.44
CA PRO A 117 -8.63 6.47 -8.91
C PRO A 117 -8.50 7.06 -10.32
N ASP A 118 -7.33 7.61 -10.67
CA ASP A 118 -7.08 8.15 -12.03
C ASP A 118 -7.01 7.04 -13.08
N ALA A 119 -6.63 5.82 -12.69
CA ALA A 119 -6.69 4.64 -13.55
C ALA A 119 -8.09 4.01 -13.63
N GLY A 120 -9.04 4.47 -12.80
CA GLY A 120 -10.40 3.92 -12.71
C GLY A 120 -10.44 2.47 -12.22
N GLN A 121 -9.45 2.03 -11.43
CA GLN A 121 -9.28 0.64 -11.03
C GLN A 121 -9.23 0.49 -9.51
N VAL A 122 -9.82 -0.59 -9.01
CA VAL A 122 -9.67 -1.04 -7.63
C VAL A 122 -9.30 -2.52 -7.65
N PHE A 123 -8.14 -2.83 -7.08
CA PHE A 123 -7.66 -4.20 -6.92
C PHE A 123 -8.05 -4.69 -5.54
N HIS A 124 -8.49 -5.95 -5.41
CA HIS A 124 -8.81 -6.51 -4.11
C HIS A 124 -8.48 -7.99 -4.02
N THR A 125 -8.30 -8.46 -2.79
CA THR A 125 -8.12 -9.88 -2.48
C THR A 125 -9.31 -10.70 -2.98
N GLY A 126 -9.04 -11.85 -3.58
CA GLY A 126 -10.01 -12.78 -4.16
C GLY A 126 -10.30 -12.57 -5.65
N SER A 127 -9.83 -11.48 -6.26
CA SER A 127 -10.03 -11.21 -7.70
C SER A 127 -8.75 -10.85 -8.45
N ALA A 128 -7.78 -10.20 -7.80
CA ALA A 128 -6.55 -9.77 -8.45
C ALA A 128 -5.64 -10.97 -8.81
N LYS A 129 -4.93 -10.86 -9.94
CA LYS A 129 -3.88 -11.79 -10.36
C LYS A 129 -2.72 -11.03 -10.95
N ALA A 130 -1.52 -11.39 -10.53
CA ALA A 130 -0.30 -10.77 -11.03
C ALA A 130 -0.07 -11.14 -12.51
N VAL A 131 0.35 -10.16 -13.31
CA VAL A 131 0.66 -10.36 -14.72
C VAL A 131 2.07 -10.91 -14.87
N MET A 132 2.18 -12.22 -15.12
CA MET A 132 3.46 -12.94 -15.20
C MET A 132 3.99 -13.09 -16.63
N GLY A 133 4.06 -11.98 -17.38
CA GLY A 133 4.61 -11.91 -18.75
C GLY A 133 6.14 -11.83 -18.78
N PRO A 134 6.75 -11.47 -19.93
CA PRO A 134 8.16 -11.07 -19.98
C PRO A 134 8.48 -10.00 -18.93
N ARG A 135 9.72 -10.00 -18.42
CA ARG A 135 10.18 -8.99 -17.46
C ARG A 135 10.13 -7.59 -18.07
N ALA A 136 9.77 -6.61 -17.25
CA ALA A 136 9.86 -5.20 -17.60
C ALA A 136 11.31 -4.69 -17.59
N ASN A 137 12.20 -5.39 -16.86
CA ASN A 137 13.56 -4.99 -16.53
C ASN A 137 13.60 -3.63 -15.84
N LYS A 138 12.64 -3.40 -14.94
CA LYS A 138 12.49 -2.17 -14.17
C LYS A 138 12.11 -2.49 -12.74
N ILE A 139 12.75 -1.84 -11.79
CA ILE A 139 12.32 -1.83 -10.40
C ILE A 139 11.80 -0.43 -10.05
N VAL A 140 10.76 -0.35 -9.24
CA VAL A 140 10.19 0.90 -8.79
C VAL A 140 10.57 1.19 -7.35
N VAL A 141 10.89 2.45 -7.05
CA VAL A 141 11.24 2.96 -5.72
C VAL A 141 10.49 4.26 -5.43
N SER A 142 10.48 4.67 -4.17
CA SER A 142 9.86 5.94 -3.77
C SER A 142 10.51 7.13 -4.48
N HIS A 143 9.67 8.06 -4.96
CA HIS A 143 10.13 9.32 -5.53
C HIS A 143 10.88 10.21 -4.52
N ASN A 144 10.46 10.17 -3.26
CA ASN A 144 11.02 11.02 -2.20
C ASN A 144 12.40 10.55 -1.72
N ARG A 145 12.64 9.23 -1.75
CA ARG A 145 13.90 8.64 -1.30
C ARG A 145 14.15 7.33 -2.05
N GLN A 146 15.20 7.31 -2.85
CA GLN A 146 15.73 6.07 -3.41
C GLN A 146 16.61 5.40 -2.35
N PRO A 147 16.31 4.18 -1.92
CA PRO A 147 17.21 3.44 -1.04
C PRO A 147 18.41 2.92 -1.84
N GLU A 148 19.61 2.98 -1.25
CA GLU A 148 20.86 2.60 -1.93
C GLU A 148 20.86 1.12 -2.32
N VAL A 149 20.30 0.25 -1.46
CA VAL A 149 20.12 -1.17 -1.74
C VAL A 149 19.36 -1.45 -3.04
N ALA A 150 18.41 -0.57 -3.43
CA ALA A 150 17.66 -0.76 -4.67
C ALA A 150 18.55 -0.67 -5.91
N GLN A 151 19.57 0.19 -5.91
CA GLN A 151 20.50 0.27 -7.04
C GLN A 151 21.29 -1.03 -7.20
N VAL A 152 21.78 -1.60 -6.09
CA VAL A 152 22.49 -2.89 -6.10
C VAL A 152 21.60 -4.02 -6.60
N ILE A 153 20.34 -4.04 -6.17
CA ILE A 153 19.34 -5.01 -6.66
C ILE A 153 19.11 -4.83 -8.17
N ALA A 154 18.93 -3.59 -8.64
CA ALA A 154 18.73 -3.29 -10.06
C ALA A 154 19.91 -3.77 -10.92
N ASP A 155 21.14 -3.47 -10.51
CA ASP A 155 22.35 -3.88 -11.22
C ASP A 155 22.47 -5.41 -11.29
N LYS A 156 22.13 -6.12 -10.21
CA LYS A 156 22.12 -7.59 -10.17
C LYS A 156 21.08 -8.20 -11.12
N LEU A 157 19.97 -7.51 -11.30
CA LEU A 157 18.84 -7.94 -12.13
C LEU A 157 18.93 -7.49 -13.58
N ASP A 158 19.94 -6.68 -13.95
CA ASP A 158 20.01 -5.96 -15.24
C ASP A 158 18.72 -5.15 -15.48
N SER A 159 18.37 -4.29 -14.52
CA SER A 159 17.13 -3.53 -14.50
C SER A 159 17.34 -2.04 -14.24
N GLU A 160 16.43 -1.21 -14.74
CA GLU A 160 16.41 0.23 -14.48
C GLU A 160 15.70 0.55 -13.16
N VAL A 161 16.22 1.51 -12.38
CA VAL A 161 15.51 2.06 -11.22
C VAL A 161 14.61 3.22 -11.66
N VAL A 162 13.31 3.08 -11.42
CA VAL A 162 12.30 4.09 -11.75
C VAL A 162 11.65 4.62 -10.47
N ARG A 163 11.36 5.93 -10.46
CA ARG A 163 10.77 6.61 -9.30
C ARG A 163 9.28 6.86 -9.49
N MET A 164 8.49 6.57 -8.47
CA MET A 164 7.05 6.81 -8.44
C MET A 164 6.59 7.22 -7.02
N GLY A 165 5.59 8.11 -6.96
CA GLY A 165 4.87 8.42 -5.72
C GLY A 165 4.05 7.23 -5.23
N SER A 166 3.37 7.35 -4.08
CA SER A 166 2.42 6.36 -3.52
C SER A 166 2.92 4.90 -3.38
N ALA A 167 2.96 4.37 -2.17
CA ALA A 167 3.26 2.95 -1.95
C ALA A 167 2.27 2.03 -2.72
N GLY A 168 0.99 2.38 -2.74
CA GLY A 168 -0.07 1.68 -3.46
C GLY A 168 0.14 1.66 -4.98
N ALA A 169 0.41 2.82 -5.59
CA ALA A 169 0.68 2.91 -7.02
C ALA A 169 1.86 2.01 -7.41
N LYS A 170 2.98 2.09 -6.67
CA LYS A 170 4.15 1.23 -6.89
C LYS A 170 3.81 -0.25 -6.83
N ALA A 171 3.11 -0.69 -5.79
CA ALA A 171 2.74 -2.08 -5.63
C ALA A 171 1.82 -2.58 -6.75
N MET A 172 0.80 -1.78 -7.11
CA MET A 172 -0.15 -2.17 -8.15
C MET A 172 0.49 -2.20 -9.54
N HIS A 173 1.46 -1.33 -9.83
CA HIS A 173 2.21 -1.41 -11.07
C HIS A 173 3.17 -2.62 -11.15
N VAL A 174 3.61 -3.18 -10.00
CA VAL A 174 4.26 -4.51 -9.99
C VAL A 174 3.23 -5.61 -10.31
N LEU A 175 2.04 -5.54 -9.71
CA LEU A 175 0.94 -6.48 -9.99
C LEU A 175 0.54 -6.48 -11.46
N LEU A 176 0.48 -5.30 -12.09
CA LEU A 176 0.16 -5.11 -13.50
C LEU A 176 1.30 -5.53 -14.45
N GLY A 177 2.50 -5.77 -13.93
CA GLY A 177 3.68 -6.16 -14.72
C GLY A 177 4.41 -4.99 -15.39
N ASP A 178 4.10 -3.75 -15.02
CA ASP A 178 4.82 -2.55 -15.49
C ASP A 178 6.22 -2.44 -14.86
N TYR A 179 6.38 -3.05 -13.67
CA TYR A 179 7.65 -3.21 -12.96
C TYR A 179 7.80 -4.64 -12.46
N ASP A 180 9.05 -5.08 -12.31
CA ASP A 180 9.38 -6.42 -11.83
C ASP A 180 9.46 -6.50 -10.29
N ALA A 181 9.75 -5.36 -9.64
CA ALA A 181 9.82 -5.26 -8.19
C ALA A 181 9.55 -3.82 -7.70
N TYR A 182 8.98 -3.71 -6.51
CA TYR A 182 8.96 -2.51 -5.68
C TYR A 182 9.88 -2.76 -4.49
N VAL A 183 10.89 -1.91 -4.32
CA VAL A 183 11.84 -1.94 -3.20
C VAL A 183 11.71 -0.65 -2.39
N HIS A 184 11.52 -0.80 -1.08
CA HIS A 184 11.47 0.31 -0.13
C HIS A 184 12.37 0.03 1.06
N ALA A 185 13.13 1.06 1.48
CA ALA A 185 13.88 1.07 2.73
C ALA A 185 13.97 2.49 3.28
N GLY A 186 14.24 2.59 4.59
CA GLY A 186 14.36 3.88 5.29
C GLY A 186 13.07 4.34 5.95
N GLY A 187 12.05 3.48 6.03
CA GLY A 187 10.84 3.71 6.79
C GLY A 187 9.60 4.04 5.99
N GLN A 188 8.51 3.39 6.39
CA GLN A 188 7.13 3.69 6.08
C GLN A 188 6.29 3.22 7.28
N TYR A 189 4.97 3.30 7.21
CA TYR A 189 4.07 2.85 8.25
C TYR A 189 3.21 1.66 7.80
N GLU A 190 2.48 1.06 8.73
CA GLU A 190 1.61 -0.06 8.44
C GLU A 190 0.54 0.25 7.39
N TRP A 191 -0.04 1.45 7.41
CA TRP A 191 -1.07 1.88 6.46
C TRP A 191 -0.56 2.02 5.01
N ASP A 192 0.71 2.36 4.82
CA ASP A 192 1.34 2.42 3.50
C ASP A 192 1.38 1.05 2.79
N SER A 193 1.37 -0.05 3.55
CA SER A 193 1.67 -1.38 2.99
C SER A 193 0.66 -2.48 3.30
N ALA A 194 -0.17 -2.36 4.33
CA ALA A 194 -1.11 -3.43 4.71
C ALA A 194 -2.01 -3.85 3.54
N ALA A 195 -2.61 -2.88 2.83
CA ALA A 195 -3.47 -3.19 1.69
C ALA A 195 -2.68 -3.63 0.44
N PRO A 196 -1.61 -2.92 0.03
CA PRO A 196 -0.74 -3.39 -1.05
C PRO A 196 -0.24 -4.82 -0.88
N ILE A 197 0.21 -5.18 0.32
CA ILE A 197 0.75 -6.51 0.62
C ILE A 197 -0.35 -7.57 0.61
N GLY A 198 -1.52 -7.27 1.18
CA GLY A 198 -2.67 -8.16 1.12
C GLY A 198 -3.07 -8.49 -0.33
N VAL A 199 -3.21 -7.47 -1.17
CA VAL A 199 -3.55 -7.64 -2.59
C VAL A 199 -2.45 -8.38 -3.36
N CYS A 200 -1.19 -7.97 -3.23
CA CYS A 200 -0.07 -8.56 -3.97
C CYS A 200 0.20 -10.02 -3.58
N THR A 201 0.09 -10.35 -2.28
CA THR A 201 0.27 -11.73 -1.80
C THR A 201 -0.82 -12.64 -2.37
N ASP A 202 -2.09 -12.23 -2.32
CA ASP A 202 -3.21 -13.00 -2.89
C ASP A 202 -3.14 -13.12 -4.43
N ALA A 203 -2.58 -12.10 -5.08
CA ALA A 203 -2.33 -12.09 -6.52
C ALA A 203 -1.17 -13.01 -6.96
N GLY A 204 -0.40 -13.56 -6.01
CA GLY A 204 0.69 -14.51 -6.27
C GLY A 204 2.08 -13.89 -6.37
N LEU A 205 2.26 -12.63 -5.98
CA LEU A 205 3.58 -12.00 -5.88
C LEU A 205 4.29 -12.42 -4.59
N HIS A 206 5.61 -12.25 -4.56
CA HIS A 206 6.38 -12.33 -3.33
C HIS A 206 6.31 -11.00 -2.56
N CYS A 207 6.06 -11.09 -1.26
CA CYS A 207 5.97 -9.95 -0.35
C CYS A 207 6.70 -10.26 0.96
N SER A 208 7.69 -9.45 1.34
CA SER A 208 8.42 -9.62 2.59
C SER A 208 9.13 -8.33 3.02
N ARG A 209 9.82 -8.40 4.16
CA ARG A 209 10.93 -7.51 4.51
C ARG A 209 12.13 -7.80 3.60
N LEU A 210 13.09 -6.88 3.51
CA LEU A 210 14.32 -7.05 2.72
C LEU A 210 15.26 -8.13 3.28
N ASP A 211 15.07 -8.56 4.54
CA ASP A 211 15.75 -9.72 5.11
C ASP A 211 15.00 -11.05 4.88
N GLY A 212 13.89 -11.01 4.13
CA GLY A 212 13.04 -12.16 3.84
C GLY A 212 12.08 -12.53 4.98
N SER A 213 12.13 -11.85 6.13
CA SER A 213 11.17 -12.08 7.21
C SER A 213 9.77 -11.64 6.79
N PRO A 214 8.71 -12.30 7.30
CA PRO A 214 7.36 -11.98 6.87
C PRO A 214 6.90 -10.65 7.49
N LEU A 215 6.07 -9.93 6.74
CA LEU A 215 5.45 -8.70 7.22
C LEU A 215 4.38 -9.03 8.28
N ARG A 216 4.34 -8.22 9.33
CA ARG A 216 3.40 -8.33 10.45
C ARG A 216 2.83 -6.96 10.73
N TYR A 217 1.55 -6.93 11.06
CA TYR A 217 0.76 -5.71 11.24
C TYR A 217 0.05 -5.73 12.60
N ASN A 218 -0.60 -4.63 12.93
CA ASN A 218 -1.16 -4.33 14.25
C ASN A 218 -0.09 -4.35 15.35
N ASN A 219 1.14 -3.90 15.04
CA ASN A 219 2.20 -3.77 16.04
C ASN A 219 1.94 -2.54 16.93
N GLU A 220 2.53 -2.51 18.13
CA GLU A 220 2.49 -1.31 18.98
C GLU A 220 3.22 -0.14 18.30
N ASP A 221 4.43 -0.39 17.79
CA ASP A 221 5.12 0.51 16.86
C ASP A 221 4.73 0.16 15.43
N VAL A 222 3.96 1.06 14.80
CA VAL A 222 3.42 0.91 13.43
C VAL A 222 4.45 1.24 12.36
N TYR A 223 5.69 1.55 12.73
CA TYR A 223 6.77 1.78 11.79
C TYR A 223 7.25 0.47 11.14
N LEU A 224 7.34 0.48 9.80
CA LEU A 224 7.91 -0.57 8.98
C LEU A 224 9.16 -0.04 8.25
N PRO A 225 10.37 -0.52 8.58
CA PRO A 225 11.60 0.07 8.04
C PRO A 225 11.83 -0.23 6.54
N ASP A 226 11.31 -1.35 6.04
CA ASP A 226 11.56 -1.82 4.68
C ASP A 226 10.48 -2.80 4.19
N VAL A 227 10.29 -2.86 2.87
CA VAL A 227 9.38 -3.79 2.17
C VAL A 227 9.95 -4.12 0.81
N VAL A 228 9.76 -5.36 0.37
CA VAL A 228 9.89 -5.77 -1.03
C VAL A 228 8.61 -6.43 -1.51
N ILE A 229 8.15 -6.02 -2.70
CA ILE A 229 7.13 -6.71 -3.48
C ILE A 229 7.75 -7.05 -4.82
N CYS A 230 7.79 -8.32 -5.22
CA CYS A 230 8.40 -8.70 -6.50
C CYS A 230 7.77 -9.94 -7.10
N ARG A 231 8.12 -10.15 -8.37
CA ARG A 231 7.84 -11.40 -9.07
C ARG A 231 8.50 -12.58 -8.34
N PRO A 232 7.81 -13.72 -8.11
CA PRO A 232 8.35 -14.83 -7.31
C PRO A 232 9.70 -15.37 -7.81
N GLU A 233 9.91 -15.40 -9.13
CA GLU A 233 11.16 -15.87 -9.74
C GLU A 233 12.36 -14.95 -9.51
N LEU A 234 12.14 -13.70 -9.05
CA LEU A 234 13.20 -12.74 -8.74
C LEU A 234 13.52 -12.66 -7.24
N LYS A 235 12.69 -13.27 -6.39
CA LYS A 235 12.78 -13.21 -4.93
C LYS A 235 14.20 -13.50 -4.45
N ASP A 236 14.73 -14.68 -4.76
CA ASP A 236 15.95 -15.14 -4.12
C ASP A 236 17.14 -14.26 -4.51
N THR A 237 17.23 -13.84 -5.78
CA THR A 237 18.24 -12.89 -6.24
C THR A 237 18.13 -11.51 -5.56
N ILE A 238 16.92 -11.01 -5.36
CA ILE A 238 16.69 -9.73 -4.67
C ILE A 238 17.11 -9.82 -3.20
N LEU A 239 16.69 -10.86 -2.49
CA LEU A 239 17.00 -11.04 -1.07
C LEU A 239 18.49 -11.31 -0.83
N GLU A 240 19.16 -12.04 -1.72
CA GLU A 240 20.61 -12.24 -1.68
C GLU A 240 21.36 -10.90 -1.84
N ALA A 241 20.99 -10.10 -2.86
CA ALA A 241 21.59 -8.79 -3.06
C ALA A 241 21.36 -7.83 -1.88
N ALA A 242 20.15 -7.85 -1.29
CA ALA A 242 19.85 -7.08 -0.10
C ALA A 242 20.67 -7.54 1.12
N ALA A 243 20.82 -8.85 1.31
CA ALA A 243 21.62 -9.40 2.41
C ALA A 243 23.11 -9.06 2.29
N GLU A 244 23.68 -9.13 1.08
CA GLU A 244 25.05 -8.71 0.78
C GLU A 244 25.24 -7.21 1.10
N PHE A 245 24.33 -6.35 0.62
CA PHE A 245 24.37 -4.92 0.88
C PHE A 245 24.34 -4.61 2.39
N LYS A 246 23.41 -5.22 3.13
CA LYS A 246 23.28 -5.01 4.58
C LYS A 246 24.50 -5.50 5.36
N LYS A 247 25.15 -6.58 4.91
CA LYS A 247 26.38 -7.07 5.53
C LYS A 247 27.53 -6.06 5.39
N GLU A 248 27.60 -5.35 4.26
CA GLU A 248 28.63 -4.35 4.00
C GLU A 248 28.34 -3.00 4.68
N HIS A 249 27.08 -2.55 4.68
CA HIS A 249 26.71 -1.19 5.10
C HIS A 249 26.05 -1.13 6.49
N GLY A 250 25.62 -2.26 7.06
CA GLY A 250 24.94 -2.35 8.35
C GLY A 250 23.47 -1.90 8.34
N HIS A 251 22.95 -1.44 7.20
CA HIS A 251 21.57 -1.00 6.98
C HIS A 251 21.16 -1.24 5.52
N TYR A 252 19.90 -0.91 5.18
CA TYR A 252 19.36 -0.94 3.82
C TYR A 252 19.23 0.48 3.25
#